data_AF-A0AA50CKT7-F1
#
_entry.id   AF-A0AA50CKT7-F1
#
_cell.length_a   1.000
_cell.length_b   1.000
_cell.length_c   1.000
_cell.angle_alpha   90.00
_cell.angle_beta   90.00
_cell.angle_gamma   90.00
#
_symmetry.space_group_name_H-M   'P 1'
#
loop_
_entity.id
_entity.type
_entity.pdbx_description
1 polymer ?
#
loop_
_entity_poly.entity_id
_entity_poly.type
_entity_poly.pdbx_seq_one_letter_code
_entity_poly.pdbx_strand_id
1 'polypeptide(L)'
;MNSRIAILAGLALALTACTTVSVPTNPLQARWNGKTAGSFFAAYGPPISDTSAGGTTLYKWRGGFSKGRSCSVELTVNDAYRITNIRAIGDRVDPKGGPSHCETVLDAAKA
;
A
#
# COMPACT_ATOMS: atom_id res chain seq x y z
N MET A 1 21.56 -19.96 48.48
CA MET A 1 21.46 -18.51 48.19
C MET A 1 22.42 -18.21 47.04
N ASN A 2 22.10 -17.67 45.85
CA ASN A 2 20.91 -17.04 45.28
C ASN A 2 20.95 -17.17 43.74
N SER A 3 20.28 -18.18 43.17
CA SER A 3 20.20 -18.44 41.72
C SER A 3 19.19 -17.53 40.98
N ARG A 4 18.87 -16.35 41.54
CA ARG A 4 17.68 -15.55 41.16
C ARG A 4 17.94 -14.42 40.15
N ILE A 5 19.19 -14.18 39.72
CA ILE A 5 19.54 -12.95 38.97
C ILE A 5 19.68 -13.18 37.45
N ALA A 6 19.74 -14.42 36.97
CA ALA A 6 20.07 -14.70 35.56
C ALA A 6 18.89 -14.67 34.56
N ILE A 7 17.67 -14.32 34.97
CA ILE A 7 16.47 -14.41 34.09
C ILE A 7 16.04 -13.05 33.51
N LEU A 8 16.60 -11.93 33.98
CA LEU A 8 16.14 -10.58 33.60
C LEU A 8 16.82 -9.95 32.37
N ALA A 9 17.78 -10.63 31.74
CA ALA A 9 18.56 -10.04 30.62
C ALA A 9 18.09 -10.44 29.21
N GLY A 10 16.99 -11.20 29.07
CA GLY A 10 16.65 -11.86 27.81
C GLY A 10 15.55 -11.22 26.94
N LEU A 11 14.88 -10.15 27.39
CA LEU A 11 13.60 -9.72 26.79
C LEU A 11 13.53 -8.24 26.35
N ALA A 12 14.65 -7.63 25.96
CA ALA A 12 14.69 -6.22 25.55
C ALA A 12 14.98 -6.00 24.05
N LEU A 13 14.67 -6.97 23.19
CA LEU A 13 14.63 -6.78 21.73
C LEU A 13 13.17 -6.71 21.26
N ALA A 14 12.37 -5.83 21.85
CA ALA A 14 11.14 -5.39 21.20
C ALA A 14 11.57 -4.45 20.06
N LEU A 15 11.64 -4.98 18.83
CA LEU A 15 11.93 -4.18 17.64
C LEU A 15 10.91 -3.03 17.57
N THR A 16 11.33 -1.82 17.91
CA THR A 16 10.63 -0.60 17.52
C THR A 16 10.86 -0.42 16.02
N ALA A 17 10.16 -1.21 15.21
CA ALA A 17 9.99 -0.91 13.81
C ALA A 17 9.04 0.29 13.73
N CYS A 18 9.59 1.51 13.82
CA CYS A 18 8.90 2.71 13.36
C CYS A 18 8.71 2.56 11.86
N THR A 19 7.61 1.91 11.45
CA THR A 19 7.19 1.98 10.05
C THR A 19 6.72 3.40 9.81
N THR A 20 7.36 4.11 8.88
CA THR A 20 6.92 5.43 8.44
C THR A 20 5.50 5.31 7.90
N VAL A 21 4.50 5.69 8.68
CA VAL A 21 3.10 5.72 8.25
C VAL A 21 2.90 7.03 7.51
N SER A 22 2.70 6.96 6.20
CA SER A 22 2.23 8.10 5.43
C SER A 22 0.78 8.39 5.84
N VAL A 23 0.49 9.63 6.21
CA VAL A 23 -0.89 10.05 6.47
C VAL A 23 -1.65 9.99 5.14
N PRO A 24 -2.74 9.21 5.05
CA PRO A 24 -3.54 9.15 3.83
C PRO A 24 -4.14 10.52 3.49
N THR A 25 -3.93 10.98 2.26
CA THR A 25 -4.50 12.24 1.75
C THR A 25 -5.62 12.03 0.74
N ASN A 26 -5.89 10.77 0.35
CA ASN A 26 -6.95 10.40 -0.58
C ASN A 26 -7.53 9.01 -0.28
N PRO A 27 -8.72 8.68 -0.79
CA PRO A 27 -9.38 7.40 -0.54
C PRO A 27 -8.54 6.17 -0.92
N LEU A 28 -7.78 6.21 -2.02
CA LEU A 28 -6.89 5.11 -2.41
C LEU A 28 -5.87 4.80 -1.32
N GLN A 29 -5.19 5.84 -0.82
CA GLN A 29 -4.24 5.71 0.27
C GLN A 29 -4.91 5.23 1.55
N ALA A 30 -6.09 5.74 1.88
CA ALA A 30 -6.83 5.30 3.08
C ALA A 30 -7.20 3.82 3.00
N ARG A 31 -7.56 3.34 1.80
CA ARG A 31 -7.91 1.94 1.56
C ARG A 31 -6.71 1.01 1.58
N TRP A 32 -5.57 1.42 1.02
CA TRP A 32 -4.48 0.50 0.69
C TRP A 32 -3.20 0.67 1.49
N ASN A 33 -2.90 1.86 2.03
CA ASN A 33 -1.69 2.06 2.82
C ASN A 33 -1.71 1.15 4.06
N GLY A 34 -0.58 0.51 4.32
CA GLY A 34 -0.42 -0.49 5.37
C GLY A 34 -0.85 -1.92 4.99
N LYS A 35 -1.61 -2.13 3.91
CA LYS A 35 -1.96 -3.48 3.43
C LYS A 35 -0.79 -4.11 2.68
N THR A 36 -0.81 -5.43 2.54
CA THR A 36 0.21 -6.14 1.75
C THR A 36 -0.01 -5.93 0.25
N ALA A 37 1.06 -5.79 -0.52
CA ALA A 37 0.98 -5.73 -1.97
C ALA A 37 0.40 -7.04 -2.54
N GLY A 38 0.67 -8.18 -1.89
CA GLY A 38 0.10 -9.47 -2.26
C GLY A 38 -1.44 -9.48 -2.23
N SER A 39 -2.07 -8.87 -1.21
CA SER A 39 -3.54 -8.78 -1.16
C SER A 39 -4.12 -7.92 -2.29
N PHE A 40 -3.40 -6.90 -2.74
CA PHE A 40 -3.78 -6.09 -3.89
C PHE A 40 -3.67 -6.89 -5.19
N PHE A 41 -2.53 -7.53 -5.44
CA PHE A 41 -2.32 -8.28 -6.68
C PHE A 41 -3.14 -9.57 -6.77
N ALA A 42 -3.48 -10.19 -5.63
CA ALA A 42 -4.41 -11.30 -5.60
C ALA A 42 -5.83 -10.89 -6.01
N ALA A 43 -6.26 -9.67 -5.65
CA ALA A 43 -7.58 -9.16 -5.97
C ALA A 43 -7.67 -8.61 -7.40
N TYR A 44 -6.64 -7.90 -7.88
CA TYR A 44 -6.70 -7.12 -9.13
C TYR A 44 -5.74 -7.60 -10.22
N GLY A 45 -4.95 -8.64 -9.97
CA GLY A 45 -4.00 -9.21 -10.91
C GLY A 45 -2.57 -8.65 -10.76
N PRO A 46 -1.61 -9.21 -11.51
CA PRO A 46 -0.19 -8.90 -11.36
C PRO A 46 0.18 -7.46 -11.78
N PRO A 47 1.31 -6.93 -11.30
CA PRO A 47 1.83 -5.66 -11.79
C PRO A 47 2.30 -5.77 -13.25
N ILE A 48 2.29 -4.65 -13.97
CA ILE A 48 2.89 -4.51 -15.30
C ILE A 48 4.42 -4.49 -15.21
N SER A 49 4.94 -3.83 -14.17
CA SER A 49 6.37 -3.72 -13.94
C SER A 49 6.66 -3.47 -12.48
N ASP A 50 7.86 -3.86 -12.06
CA ASP A 50 8.44 -3.54 -10.77
C ASP A 50 9.81 -2.87 -10.96
N THR A 51 10.17 -1.99 -10.05
CA THR A 51 11.46 -1.31 -10.06
C THR A 51 11.92 -1.09 -8.63
N SER A 52 13.06 -1.67 -8.27
CA SER A 52 13.65 -1.49 -6.95
C SER A 52 14.25 -0.09 -6.80
N ALA A 53 13.98 0.55 -5.67
CA ALA A 53 14.45 1.87 -5.28
C ALA A 53 14.77 1.88 -3.78
N GLY A 54 16.01 1.49 -3.45
CA GLY A 54 16.65 1.73 -2.14
C GLY A 54 15.80 1.37 -0.91
N GLY A 55 15.36 0.11 -0.80
CA GLY A 55 14.52 -0.37 0.32
C GLY A 55 13.01 -0.25 0.08
N THR A 56 12.63 0.14 -1.13
CA THR A 56 11.26 0.07 -1.62
C THR A 56 11.22 -0.48 -3.04
N THR A 57 10.09 -1.01 -3.45
CA THR A 57 9.81 -1.39 -4.84
C THR A 57 8.62 -0.56 -5.34
N LEU A 58 8.79 0.07 -6.50
CA LEU A 58 7.72 0.74 -7.21
C LEU A 58 7.08 -0.25 -8.17
N TYR A 59 5.81 -0.59 -7.93
CA TYR A 59 5.02 -1.42 -8.82
C TYR A 59 4.08 -0.55 -9.64
N LYS A 60 4.05 -0.77 -10.95
CA LYS A 60 3.03 -0.19 -11.83
C LYS A 60 1.96 -1.22 -12.10
N TRP A 61 0.71 -0.86 -11.91
CA TRP A 61 -0.44 -1.71 -12.22
C TRP A 61 -1.42 -0.96 -13.12
N ARG A 62 -2.12 -1.72 -13.98
CA ARG A 62 -3.20 -1.20 -14.81
C ARG A 62 -4.32 -2.22 -14.92
N GLY A 63 -5.55 -1.75 -14.78
CA GLY A 63 -6.74 -2.58 -14.91
C GLY A 63 -8.01 -1.75 -14.89
N GLY A 64 -9.13 -2.38 -14.50
CA GLY A 64 -10.43 -1.70 -14.47
C GLY A 64 -10.87 -1.15 -15.83
N PHE A 65 -10.60 -1.90 -16.90
CA PHE A 65 -10.93 -1.50 -18.26
C PHE A 65 -12.45 -1.45 -18.45
N SER A 66 -12.99 -0.25 -18.69
CA SER A 66 -14.43 -0.07 -18.92
C SER A 66 -14.71 1.18 -19.74
N LYS A 67 -15.46 1.01 -20.84
CA LYS A 67 -15.91 2.09 -21.74
C LYS A 67 -14.76 3.03 -22.16
N GLY A 68 -13.63 2.46 -22.57
CA GLY A 68 -12.43 3.22 -22.99
C GLY A 68 -11.62 3.86 -21.86
N ARG A 69 -12.00 3.64 -20.59
CA ARG A 69 -11.23 4.07 -19.41
C ARG A 69 -10.44 2.91 -18.85
N SER A 70 -9.28 3.20 -18.28
CA SER A 70 -8.49 2.25 -17.48
C SER A 70 -7.99 2.96 -16.24
N CYS A 71 -7.91 2.24 -15.13
CA CYS A 71 -7.20 2.71 -13.96
C CYS A 71 -5.73 2.28 -14.06
N SER A 72 -4.82 3.23 -13.91
CA SER A 72 -3.38 2.98 -13.77
C SER A 72 -2.95 3.51 -12.42
N VAL A 73 -2.23 2.71 -11.64
CA VAL A 73 -1.68 3.16 -10.35
C VAL A 73 -0.21 2.78 -10.22
N GLU A 74 0.51 3.57 -9.43
CA GLU A 74 1.82 3.24 -8.91
C GLU A 74 1.70 2.94 -7.41
N LEU A 75 2.20 1.78 -7.00
CA LEU A 75 2.31 1.38 -5.60
C LEU A 75 3.76 1.48 -5.16
N THR A 76 4.01 2.18 -4.06
CA THR A 76 5.29 2.11 -3.34
C THR A 76 5.15 1.06 -2.25
N VAL A 77 6.02 0.05 -2.29
CA VAL A 77 5.98 -1.11 -1.40
C VAL A 77 7.32 -1.22 -0.68
N ASN A 78 7.32 -1.38 0.64
CA ASN A 78 8.54 -1.55 1.41
C ASN A 78 9.05 -3.00 1.40
N ASP A 79 10.21 -3.23 2.01
CA ASP A 79 10.82 -4.58 2.13
C ASP A 79 9.95 -5.60 2.88
N ALA A 80 9.03 -5.14 3.73
CA ALA A 80 8.03 -5.98 4.39
C ALA A 80 6.82 -6.30 3.48
N TYR A 81 6.92 -6.00 2.18
CA TYR A 81 5.89 -6.19 1.17
C TYR A 81 4.56 -5.47 1.47
N ARG A 82 4.63 -4.37 2.22
CA ARG A 82 3.48 -3.51 2.56
C ARG A 82 3.47 -2.26 1.71
N ILE A 83 2.28 -1.88 1.26
CA ILE A 83 2.02 -0.66 0.51
C ILE A 83 2.20 0.53 1.46
N THR A 84 3.18 1.39 1.19
CA THR A 84 3.41 2.64 1.91
C THR A 84 2.79 3.83 1.20
N ASN A 85 2.52 3.70 -0.10
CA ASN A 85 1.83 4.70 -0.89
C ASN A 85 1.16 4.06 -2.11
N ILE A 86 0.03 4.61 -2.52
CA ILE A 86 -0.62 4.32 -3.80
C ILE A 86 -1.03 5.64 -4.46
N ARG A 87 -0.76 5.75 -5.77
CA ARG A 87 -1.09 6.95 -6.55
C ARG A 87 -1.70 6.57 -7.89
N ALA A 88 -2.86 7.12 -8.19
CA ALA A 88 -3.43 7.03 -9.53
C ALA A 88 -2.63 7.85 -10.54
N ILE A 89 -2.35 7.27 -11.70
CA ILE A 89 -1.65 7.90 -12.82
C ILE A 89 -2.66 8.24 -13.91
N GLY A 90 -2.88 9.54 -14.13
CA GLY A 90 -3.74 10.03 -15.22
C GLY A 90 -5.23 9.76 -14.99
N ASP A 91 -5.64 9.48 -13.75
CA ASP A 91 -7.05 9.37 -13.42
C ASP A 91 -7.68 10.76 -13.30
N ARG A 92 -8.90 10.89 -13.82
CA ARG A 92 -9.64 12.16 -13.80
C ARG A 92 -10.61 12.12 -12.63
N VAL A 93 -10.53 13.13 -11.76
CA VAL A 93 -11.52 13.35 -10.71
C VAL A 93 -12.89 13.59 -11.31
N ASP A 94 -13.94 13.07 -10.68
CA ASP A 94 -15.29 13.29 -11.17
C ASP A 94 -15.66 14.79 -11.05
N PRO A 95 -16.13 15.43 -12.13
CA PRO A 95 -16.45 16.86 -12.11
C PRO A 95 -17.53 17.27 -11.10
N LYS A 96 -18.32 16.31 -10.61
CA LYS A 96 -19.38 16.53 -9.61
C LYS A 96 -18.92 16.18 -8.20
N GLY A 97 -17.63 15.92 -7.99
CA GLY A 97 -17.05 15.56 -6.69
C GLY A 97 -17.28 14.10 -6.28
N GLY A 98 -17.68 13.23 -7.21
CA GLY A 98 -17.75 11.79 -7.00
C GLY A 98 -16.38 11.10 -6.96
N PRO A 99 -16.34 9.80 -6.63
CA PRO A 99 -15.11 9.03 -6.62
C PRO A 99 -14.52 8.94 -8.02
N SER A 100 -13.19 8.92 -8.09
CA SER A 100 -12.49 8.72 -9.34
C SER A 100 -12.73 7.30 -9.91
N HIS A 101 -12.36 7.09 -11.18
CA HIS A 101 -12.51 5.76 -11.79
C HIS A 101 -11.64 4.74 -11.07
N CYS A 102 -10.40 5.10 -10.69
CA CYS A 102 -9.54 4.23 -9.88
C CYS A 102 -10.11 3.97 -8.49
N GLU A 103 -10.68 4.97 -7.83
CA GLU A 103 -11.28 4.78 -6.50
C GLU A 103 -12.44 3.80 -6.54
N THR A 104 -13.22 3.82 -7.61
CA THR A 104 -14.30 2.85 -7.81
C THR A 104 -13.76 1.45 -8.12
N VAL A 105 -12.78 1.34 -9.03
CA VAL A 105 -12.19 0.06 -9.46
C VAL A 105 -11.46 -0.65 -8.31
N LEU A 106 -10.81 0.11 -7.44
CA LEU A 106 -9.96 -0.41 -6.37
C LEU A 106 -10.66 -0.40 -5.00
N ASP A 107 -12.00 -0.37 -5.01
CA ASP A 107 -12.87 -0.40 -3.83
C ASP A 107 -12.49 0.62 -2.74
N ALA A 108 -12.00 1.78 -3.17
CA ALA A 108 -11.58 2.88 -2.30
C ALA A 108 -12.66 3.97 -2.17
N ALA A 109 -13.68 3.95 -3.02
CA ALA A 109 -14.84 4.85 -2.93
C ALA A 109 -15.73 4.60 -1.70
N LYS A 110 -15.59 3.45 -1.03
CA LYS A 110 -16.19 3.15 0.28
C LYS A 110 -15.12 3.25 1.36
N ALA A 111 -14.96 4.43 1.95
CA ALA A 111 -14.28 4.60 3.23
C ALA A 111 -15.33 4.83 4.32
#